data_AF-A0A955GV35-F1
#
_entry.id   AF-A0A955GV35-F1
#
_cell.length_a   1.000
_cell.length_b   1.000
_cell.length_c   1.000
_cell.angle_alpha   90.00
_cell.angle_beta   90.00
_cell.angle_gamma   90.00
#
_symmetry.space_group_name_H-M   'P 1'
#
loop_
_entity.id
_entity.type
_entity.pdbx_description
1 polymer ?
#
loop_
_entity_poly.entity_id
_entity_poly.type
_entity_poly.pdbx_seq_one_letter_code
_entity_poly.pdbx_strand_id
1 'polypeptide(L)'
;LIELLVVIAIIGTLATVIFVNIQSVRNKAYTVRALKEFRSFQEAMILYFLNNDDYPADVNRDIPAGLEQYLSGGSWPNGPYPGSVYDWDNITGADPYIQISLRFCDLSGENCRFPIESWAEDFDYHSSMYWCFEGTCRSHPDQPVDHPGYCVNC
;
A
#
# COMPACT_ATOMS: atom_id res chain seq x y z
N LEU A 1 43.54 -3.68 -28.25
CA LEU A 1 43.24 -3.99 -26.83
C LEU A 1 42.69 -2.78 -26.07
N ILE A 2 43.32 -1.60 -26.17
CA ILE A 2 42.78 -0.36 -25.53
C ILE A 2 41.37 -0.01 -26.02
N GLU A 3 41.07 -0.30 -27.28
CA GLU A 3 39.76 -0.08 -27.91
C GLU A 3 38.64 -0.83 -27.18
N LEU A 4 38.90 -2.09 -26.81
CA LEU A 4 37.94 -2.91 -26.06
C LEU A 4 37.79 -2.43 -24.61
N LEU A 5 38.88 -1.95 -24.00
CA LEU A 5 38.86 -1.42 -22.63
C LEU A 5 38.04 -0.13 -22.52
N VAL A 6 38.16 0.79 -23.49
CA VAL A 6 37.40 2.05 -23.50
C VAL A 6 35.91 1.78 -23.68
N VAL A 7 35.54 0.84 -24.56
CA VAL A 7 34.13 0.48 -24.78
C VAL A 7 33.50 -0.09 -23.52
N ILE A 8 34.19 -1.01 -22.83
CA ILE A 8 33.69 -1.60 -21.58
C ILE A 8 33.59 -0.54 -20.48
N ALA A 9 34.55 0.39 -20.40
CA ALA A 9 34.50 1.50 -19.45
C ALA A 9 33.28 2.41 -19.69
N ILE A 10 33.01 2.78 -20.94
CA ILE A 10 31.86 3.62 -21.29
C ILE A 10 30.54 2.89 -20.98
N ILE A 11 30.40 1.63 -21.39
CA ILE A 11 29.20 0.82 -21.08
C ILE A 11 28.98 0.73 -19.57
N GLY A 12 30.04 0.50 -18.79
CA GLY A 12 29.99 0.46 -17.33
C GLY A 12 29.48 1.76 -16.71
N THR A 13 29.99 2.91 -17.16
CA THR A 13 29.54 4.23 -16.64
C THR A 13 28.11 4.58 -17.03
N LEU A 14 27.65 4.21 -18.23
CA LEU A 14 26.27 4.46 -18.66
C LEU A 14 25.28 3.54 -17.93
N ALA A 15 25.65 2.30 -17.68
CA ALA A 15 24.79 1.32 -16.99
C ALA A 15 24.42 1.75 -15.57
N THR A 16 25.36 2.35 -14.81
CA THR A 16 25.10 2.80 -13.44
C THR A 16 24.10 3.96 -13.38
N VAL A 17 24.21 4.93 -14.28
CA VAL A 17 23.28 6.08 -14.35
C VAL A 17 21.87 5.64 -14.71
N ILE A 18 21.74 4.69 -15.64
CA ILE A 18 20.42 4.17 -16.06
C ILE A 18 19.72 3.42 -14.92
N PHE A 19 20.47 2.61 -14.15
CA PHE A 19 19.90 1.79 -13.09
C PHE A 19 19.21 2.60 -11.99
N VAL A 20 19.84 3.68 -11.52
CA VAL A 20 19.28 4.56 -10.47
C VAL A 20 17.94 5.18 -10.92
N ASN A 21 17.85 5.60 -12.18
CA ASN A 21 16.64 6.20 -12.73
C ASN A 21 15.47 5.20 -12.80
N ILE A 22 15.73 3.94 -13.14
CA ILE A 22 14.69 2.90 -13.24
C ILE A 22 14.06 2.61 -11.87
N GLN A 23 14.86 2.61 -10.80
CA GLN A 23 14.35 2.32 -9.46
C GLN A 23 13.32 3.37 -9.00
N SER A 24 13.61 4.66 -9.22
CA SER A 24 12.67 5.74 -8.89
C SER A 24 11.36 5.65 -9.70
N VAL A 25 11.46 5.34 -11.00
CA VAL A 25 10.27 5.17 -11.86
C VAL A 25 9.40 4.00 -11.40
N ARG A 26 10.00 2.90 -10.95
CA ARG A 26 9.27 1.74 -10.42
C ARG A 26 8.49 2.09 -9.14
N ASN A 27 9.12 2.77 -8.18
CA ASN A 27 8.44 3.17 -6.94
C ASN A 27 7.25 4.11 -7.23
N LYS A 28 7.44 5.09 -8.12
CA LYS A 28 6.35 5.95 -8.58
C LYS A 28 5.22 5.17 -9.24
N ALA A 29 5.55 4.19 -10.08
CA ALA A 29 4.56 3.31 -10.69
C ALA A 29 3.79 2.46 -9.66
N TYR A 30 4.45 1.99 -8.60
CA TYR A 30 3.80 1.29 -7.49
C TYR A 30 2.83 2.21 -6.74
N THR A 31 3.24 3.44 -6.42
CA THR A 31 2.32 4.44 -5.82
C THR A 31 1.11 4.68 -6.71
N VAL A 32 1.30 4.95 -8.00
CA VAL A 32 0.19 5.18 -8.94
C VAL A 32 -0.75 3.98 -9.03
N ARG A 33 -0.20 2.76 -8.99
CA ARG A 33 -0.99 1.53 -8.94
C ARG A 33 -1.80 1.45 -7.64
N ALA A 34 -1.18 1.71 -6.48
CA ALA A 34 -1.87 1.75 -5.18
C ALA A 34 -3.04 2.73 -5.19
N LEU A 35 -2.82 3.95 -5.69
CA LEU A 35 -3.87 4.97 -5.82
C LEU A 35 -5.05 4.50 -6.68
N LYS A 36 -4.77 3.79 -7.77
CA LYS A 36 -5.82 3.24 -8.65
C LYS A 36 -6.58 2.10 -7.96
N GLU A 37 -5.88 1.22 -7.26
CA GLU A 37 -6.47 0.10 -6.53
C GLU A 37 -7.34 0.59 -5.37
N PHE A 38 -6.88 1.57 -4.58
CA PHE A 38 -7.71 2.18 -3.52
C PHE A 38 -9.02 2.78 -4.04
N ARG A 39 -8.99 3.49 -5.18
CA ARG A 39 -10.21 4.00 -5.81
C ARG A 39 -11.16 2.88 -6.25
N SER A 40 -10.60 1.80 -6.81
CA SER A 40 -11.40 0.62 -7.16
C SER A 40 -12.02 -0.03 -5.94
N PHE A 41 -11.31 -0.08 -4.81
CA PHE A 41 -11.86 -0.60 -3.56
C PHE A 41 -12.90 0.33 -2.97
N GLN A 42 -12.73 1.65 -3.09
CA GLN A 42 -13.75 2.61 -2.69
C GLN A 42 -15.08 2.34 -3.43
N GLU A 43 -15.02 2.13 -4.74
CA GLU A 43 -16.20 1.78 -5.54
C GLU A 43 -16.81 0.45 -5.07
N ALA A 44 -15.98 -0.58 -4.83
CA ALA A 44 -16.44 -1.87 -4.32
C ALA A 44 -17.15 -1.75 -2.95
N MET A 45 -16.61 -0.93 -2.05
CA MET A 45 -17.19 -0.69 -0.72
C MET A 45 -18.52 0.06 -0.80
N ILE A 46 -18.64 1.03 -1.72
CA ILE A 46 -19.92 1.71 -1.99
C ILE A 46 -20.96 0.69 -2.48
N LEU A 47 -20.59 -0.20 -3.41
CA LEU A 47 -21.49 -1.24 -3.89
C LEU A 47 -21.88 -2.25 -2.79
N TYR A 48 -20.95 -2.61 -1.91
CA TYR A 48 -21.25 -3.45 -0.75
C TYR A 48 -22.27 -2.76 0.17
N PHE A 49 -22.00 -1.52 0.55
CA PHE A 49 -22.88 -0.74 1.43
C PHE A 49 -24.28 -0.60 0.85
N LEU A 50 -24.42 -0.31 -0.44
CA LEU A 50 -25.71 -0.19 -1.12
C LEU A 50 -26.56 -1.48 -1.11
N ASN A 51 -25.93 -2.65 -0.95
CA ASN A 51 -26.62 -3.93 -0.95
C ASN A 51 -26.83 -4.53 0.45
N ASN A 52 -26.03 -4.12 1.43
CA ASN A 52 -26.03 -4.70 2.78
C ASN A 52 -26.43 -3.68 3.87
N ASP A 53 -26.59 -2.40 3.51
CA ASP A 53 -26.88 -1.27 4.41
C ASP A 53 -25.84 -1.07 5.53
N ASP A 54 -24.66 -1.68 5.39
CA ASP A 54 -23.55 -1.59 6.34
C ASP A 54 -22.21 -1.86 5.63
N TYR A 55 -21.11 -1.47 6.26
CA TYR A 55 -19.76 -1.84 5.84
C TYR A 55 -19.41 -3.25 6.33
N PRO A 56 -18.54 -3.98 5.62
CA PRO A 56 -18.15 -5.32 6.04
C PRO A 56 -17.39 -5.28 7.38
N ALA A 57 -17.56 -6.33 8.19
CA ALA A 57 -16.83 -6.48 9.45
C ALA A 57 -15.31 -6.57 9.24
N ASP A 58 -14.57 -6.21 10.29
CA ASP A 58 -13.11 -6.28 10.31
C ASP A 58 -12.60 -7.71 10.13
N VAL A 59 -11.52 -7.86 9.36
CA VAL A 59 -10.82 -9.15 9.20
C VAL A 59 -9.33 -8.89 9.11
N ASN A 60 -8.54 -9.73 9.77
CA ASN A 60 -7.10 -9.54 9.84
C ASN A 60 -6.42 -9.91 8.50
N ARG A 61 -6.04 -8.89 7.72
CA ARG A 61 -5.32 -9.01 6.44
C ARG A 61 -5.92 -10.00 5.45
N ASP A 62 -7.23 -10.06 5.43
CA ASP A 62 -7.99 -10.88 4.49
C ASP A 62 -9.16 -10.07 3.93
N ILE A 63 -9.98 -10.69 3.11
CA ILE A 63 -11.16 -10.07 2.52
C ILE A 63 -12.34 -10.36 3.43
N PRO A 64 -13.11 -9.32 3.79
CA PRO A 64 -14.33 -9.55 4.53
C PRO A 64 -15.34 -10.37 3.73
N ALA A 65 -16.07 -11.24 4.42
CA ALA A 65 -17.09 -12.08 3.80
C ALA A 65 -18.13 -11.24 3.03
N GLY A 66 -18.37 -11.61 1.77
CA GLY A 66 -19.33 -10.98 0.88
C GLY A 66 -18.76 -9.83 0.05
N LEU A 67 -17.54 -9.35 0.35
CA LEU A 67 -16.89 -8.32 -0.46
C LEU A 67 -16.35 -8.86 -1.80
N GLU A 68 -16.08 -10.16 -1.87
CA GLU A 68 -15.46 -10.84 -3.02
C GLU A 68 -16.23 -10.58 -4.32
N GLN A 69 -17.56 -10.54 -4.27
CA GLN A 69 -18.41 -10.31 -5.43
C GLN A 69 -18.27 -8.90 -6.05
N TYR A 70 -17.74 -7.94 -5.29
CA TYR A 70 -17.53 -6.56 -5.74
C TYR A 70 -16.09 -6.31 -6.20
N LEU A 71 -15.19 -7.27 -5.99
CA LEU A 71 -13.80 -7.22 -6.45
C LEU A 71 -13.65 -7.99 -7.76
N SER A 72 -12.92 -7.43 -8.73
CA SER A 72 -12.78 -8.02 -10.08
C SER A 72 -12.18 -9.43 -10.12
N GLY A 73 -11.48 -9.85 -9.05
CA GLY A 73 -10.87 -11.18 -8.95
C GLY A 73 -11.43 -12.04 -7.83
N GLY A 74 -12.42 -11.57 -7.07
CA GLY A 74 -12.87 -12.24 -5.84
C GLY A 74 -11.81 -12.31 -4.73
N SER A 75 -10.61 -11.75 -4.96
CA SER A 75 -9.54 -11.69 -4.00
C SER A 75 -8.95 -10.27 -3.88
N TRP A 76 -8.28 -9.94 -2.78
CA TRP A 76 -7.35 -8.80 -2.77
C TRP A 76 -6.30 -9.05 -3.86
N PRO A 77 -5.96 -8.05 -4.68
CA PRO A 77 -4.79 -8.16 -5.55
C PRO A 77 -3.53 -8.20 -4.70
N ASN A 78 -2.47 -8.81 -5.23
CA ASN A 78 -1.14 -8.64 -4.64
C ASN A 78 -0.81 -7.15 -4.56
N GLY A 79 -0.35 -6.71 -3.39
CA GLY A 79 -0.02 -5.31 -3.16
C GLY A 79 0.99 -4.78 -4.20
N PRO A 80 0.90 -3.49 -4.55
CA PRO A 80 1.71 -2.92 -5.62
C PRO A 80 3.19 -2.90 -5.28
N TYR A 81 3.54 -2.75 -4.00
CA TYR A 81 4.91 -2.82 -3.52
C TYR A 81 5.33 -4.26 -3.22
N PRO A 82 6.61 -4.63 -3.42
CA PRO A 82 7.08 -5.99 -3.13
C PRO A 82 6.84 -6.39 -1.67
N GLY A 83 6.00 -7.41 -1.46
CA GLY A 83 5.66 -7.91 -0.11
C GLY A 83 4.56 -7.11 0.60
N SER A 84 4.02 -6.07 -0.04
CA SER A 84 2.89 -5.33 0.53
C SER A 84 1.57 -6.10 0.40
N VAL A 85 0.69 -5.90 1.37
CA VAL A 85 -0.64 -6.55 1.45
C VAL A 85 -1.70 -5.54 1.85
N TYR A 86 -2.89 -5.67 1.26
CA TYR A 86 -4.05 -4.89 1.67
C TYR A 86 -4.67 -5.47 2.94
N ASP A 87 -5.25 -4.59 3.74
CA ASP A 87 -5.82 -4.88 5.04
C ASP A 87 -7.05 -3.99 5.21
N TRP A 88 -8.19 -4.60 5.51
CA TRP A 88 -9.44 -3.89 5.76
C TRP A 88 -9.56 -3.68 7.26
N ASP A 89 -9.57 -2.42 7.68
CA ASP A 89 -9.70 -2.04 9.09
C ASP A 89 -11.11 -1.45 9.30
N ASN A 90 -12.01 -2.19 9.93
CA ASN A 90 -13.30 -1.67 10.42
C ASN A 90 -13.29 -1.64 11.95
N ILE A 91 -12.61 -0.63 12.50
CA ILE A 91 -12.40 -0.50 13.94
C ILE A 91 -13.64 0.07 14.60
N THR A 92 -14.18 -0.68 15.55
CA THR A 92 -15.33 -0.29 16.38
C THR A 92 -14.88 0.07 17.80
N GLY A 93 -15.73 0.74 18.56
CA GLY A 93 -15.47 1.07 19.97
C GLY A 93 -15.45 2.56 20.27
N ALA A 94 -14.49 3.00 21.09
CA ALA A 94 -14.45 4.37 21.61
C ALA A 94 -14.00 5.42 20.58
N ASP A 95 -13.17 5.02 19.62
CA ASP A 95 -12.65 5.87 18.54
C ASP A 95 -12.74 5.10 17.21
N PRO A 96 -13.97 4.90 16.68
CA PRO A 96 -14.21 4.05 15.53
C PRO A 96 -13.74 4.72 14.24
N TYR A 97 -13.20 3.92 13.33
CA TYR A 97 -12.81 4.37 12.00
C TYR A 97 -12.82 3.20 11.01
N ILE A 98 -13.00 3.54 9.74
CA ILE A 98 -13.01 2.58 8.64
C ILE A 98 -11.98 3.00 7.61
N GLN A 99 -11.05 2.11 7.28
CA GLN A 99 -10.01 2.36 6.28
C GLN A 99 -9.58 1.08 5.56
N ILE A 100 -8.92 1.26 4.42
CA ILE A 100 -8.09 0.19 3.83
C ILE A 100 -6.64 0.61 3.99
N SER A 101 -5.83 -0.26 4.59
CA SER A 101 -4.39 -0.08 4.75
C SER A 101 -3.63 -0.94 3.75
N LEU A 102 -2.56 -0.39 3.19
CA LEU A 102 -1.51 -1.12 2.50
C LEU A 102 -0.35 -1.29 3.48
N ARG A 103 -0.20 -2.50 4.00
CA ARG A 103 0.83 -2.91 4.96
C ARG A 103 2.11 -3.28 4.21
N PHE A 104 3.26 -2.88 4.73
CA PHE A 104 4.57 -3.13 4.11
C PHE A 104 5.41 -4.19 4.81
N CYS A 105 4.90 -4.72 5.91
CA CYS A 105 5.54 -5.77 6.70
C CYS A 105 4.65 -7.00 6.72
N ASP A 106 5.24 -8.17 6.97
CA ASP A 106 4.49 -9.37 7.31
C ASP A 106 3.76 -9.26 8.66
N LEU A 107 3.07 -10.32 9.06
CA LEU A 107 2.31 -10.35 10.31
C LEU A 107 3.24 -10.34 11.54
N SER A 108 4.44 -10.91 11.46
CA SER A 108 5.42 -10.90 12.57
C SER A 108 6.15 -9.56 12.70
N GLY A 109 6.18 -8.77 11.62
CA GLY A 109 6.91 -7.50 11.58
C GLY A 109 8.41 -7.62 11.39
N GLU A 110 8.90 -8.83 11.19
CA GLU A 110 10.31 -9.09 10.97
C GLU A 110 10.72 -8.80 9.53
N ASN A 111 9.77 -8.91 8.58
CA ASN A 111 10.05 -8.71 7.16
C ASN A 111 9.29 -7.50 6.62
N CYS A 112 9.91 -6.32 6.75
CA CYS A 112 9.40 -5.06 6.21
C CYS A 112 10.09 -4.64 4.91
N ARG A 113 9.32 -4.14 3.95
CA ARG A 113 9.81 -3.58 2.69
C ARG A 113 9.11 -2.26 2.38
N PHE A 114 9.66 -1.18 2.92
CA PHE A 114 9.08 0.15 2.78
C PHE A 114 9.35 0.77 1.39
N PRO A 115 8.42 1.62 0.91
CA PRO A 115 8.62 2.45 -0.27
C PRO A 115 9.86 3.35 -0.14
N ILE A 116 10.63 3.51 -1.22
CA ILE A 116 11.70 4.52 -1.28
C ILE A 116 11.10 5.79 -1.86
N GLU A 117 10.25 6.44 -1.06
CA GLU A 117 9.52 7.66 -1.38
C GLU A 117 9.58 8.61 -0.17
N SER A 118 9.51 9.92 -0.39
CA SER A 118 9.68 10.92 0.68
C SER A 118 8.64 10.80 1.79
N TRP A 119 7.44 10.32 1.48
CA TRP A 119 6.36 10.14 2.45
C TRP A 119 6.53 8.89 3.33
N ALA A 120 7.48 8.02 3.01
CA ALA A 120 7.76 6.78 3.72
C ALA A 120 9.12 6.79 4.46
N GLU A 121 9.79 7.95 4.55
CA GLU A 121 11.15 8.04 5.11
C GLU A 121 11.22 7.60 6.58
N ASP A 122 10.19 7.95 7.36
CA ASP A 122 10.10 7.63 8.79
C ASP A 122 9.23 6.40 9.08
N PHE A 123 8.98 5.57 8.07
CA PHE A 123 8.13 4.39 8.24
C PHE A 123 8.82 3.30 9.08
N ASP A 124 8.04 2.77 10.01
CA ASP A 124 8.36 1.63 10.84
C ASP A 124 7.34 0.50 10.66
N TYR A 125 7.41 -0.54 11.49
CA TYR A 125 6.55 -1.71 11.42
C TYR A 125 5.04 -1.39 11.45
N HIS A 126 4.63 -0.34 12.18
CA HIS A 126 3.23 0.06 12.26
C HIS A 126 2.83 1.06 11.17
N SER A 127 3.77 1.49 10.34
CA SER A 127 3.50 2.46 9.29
C SER A 127 2.81 1.80 8.10
N SER A 128 1.83 2.51 7.54
CA SER A 128 1.08 2.05 6.38
C SER A 128 0.69 3.21 5.48
N MET A 129 0.39 2.88 4.23
CA MET A 129 -0.30 3.79 3.31
C MET A 129 -1.78 3.43 3.36
N TYR A 130 -2.68 4.37 3.63
CA TYR A 130 -4.08 4.03 3.89
C TYR A 130 -5.06 4.97 3.21
N TRP A 131 -6.25 4.46 2.91
CA TRP A 131 -7.39 5.20 2.40
C TRP A 131 -8.49 5.23 3.45
N CYS A 132 -8.86 6.43 3.88
CA CYS A 132 -9.85 6.65 4.93
C CYS A 132 -11.27 6.70 4.36
N PHE A 133 -12.20 5.92 4.93
CA PHE A 133 -13.62 5.98 4.60
C PHE A 133 -14.39 6.80 5.62
N GLU A 134 -14.21 6.49 6.90
CA GLU A 134 -14.92 7.14 8.01
C GLU A 134 -14.04 7.24 9.26
N GLY A 135 -14.35 8.21 10.12
CA GLY A 135 -13.67 8.39 11.41
C GLY A 135 -12.27 9.00 11.31
N THR A 136 -11.48 8.80 12.38
CA THR A 136 -10.11 9.32 12.49
C THR A 136 -9.10 8.23 12.14
N CYS A 137 -8.88 8.05 10.83
CA CYS A 137 -7.96 7.06 10.27
C CYS A 137 -6.49 7.32 10.65
N ARG A 138 -5.70 6.25 10.68
CA ARG A 138 -4.32 6.26 11.16
C ARG A 138 -3.48 5.14 10.55
N SER A 139 -2.17 5.16 10.78
CA SER A 139 -1.26 4.15 10.26
C SER A 139 -1.55 2.73 10.78
N HIS A 140 -1.90 2.57 12.06
CA HIS A 140 -2.15 1.28 12.71
C HIS A 140 -3.11 1.41 13.90
N PRO A 141 -3.98 0.42 14.18
CA PRO A 141 -4.92 0.47 15.30
C PRO A 141 -4.27 0.73 16.68
N ASP A 142 -3.13 0.10 16.93
CA ASP A 142 -2.38 0.25 18.20
C ASP A 142 -1.56 1.54 18.32
N GLN A 143 -1.58 2.42 17.32
CA GLN A 143 -0.79 3.64 17.29
C GLN A 143 -1.66 4.91 17.34
N PRO A 144 -1.11 6.04 17.81
CA PRO A 144 -1.81 7.31 17.75
C PRO A 144 -1.96 7.80 16.30
N VAL A 145 -2.85 8.77 16.10
CA VAL A 145 -3.20 9.31 14.77
C VAL A 145 -2.02 10.00 14.08
N ASP A 146 -1.05 10.51 14.85
CA ASP A 146 0.14 11.19 14.36
C ASP A 146 1.34 10.26 14.10
N HIS A 147 1.17 8.94 14.30
CA HIS A 147 2.21 7.96 13.97
C HIS A 147 2.53 7.98 12.46
N PRO A 148 3.80 7.79 12.06
CA PRO A 148 4.20 7.78 10.65
C PRO A 148 3.28 6.90 9.79
N GLY A 149 2.72 7.51 8.75
CA GLY A 149 1.77 6.88 7.86
C GLY A 149 1.45 7.82 6.70
N TYR A 150 0.89 7.27 5.63
CA TYR A 150 0.54 8.05 4.45
C TYR A 150 -0.94 7.89 4.13
N CYS A 151 -1.73 8.87 4.56
CA CYS A 151 -3.12 8.96 4.16
C CYS A 151 -3.21 9.42 2.70
N VAL A 152 -3.87 8.63 1.87
CA VAL A 152 -3.96 8.82 0.43
C VAL A 152 -4.98 9.88 0.03
N ASN A 153 -6.05 10.00 0.82
CA ASN A 153 -7.19 10.87 0.57
C ASN A 153 -7.43 11.90 1.69
N CYS A 154 -6.39 12.11 2.50
CA CYS A 154 -6.19 13.30 3.31
C CYS A 154 -5.23 14.25 2.55
#